data_AF-A0A8T4J331-F1
#
_entry.id   AF-A0A8T4J331-F1
#
_cell.length_a   1.000
_cell.length_b   1.000
_cell.length_c   1.000
_cell.angle_alpha   90.00
_cell.angle_beta   90.00
_cell.angle_gamma   90.00
#
_symmetry.space_group_name_H-M   'P 1'
#
loop_
_entity.id
_entity.type
_entity.pdbx_description
1 polymer ?
#
loop_
_entity_poly.entity_id
_entity_poly.type
_entity_poly.pdbx_seq_one_letter_code
_entity_poly.pdbx_strand_id
1 'polypeptide(L)'
;MRRLAAGTLVSGFIAAGVLAGAGTAVADDGTTHGEGGAAATVEGLKTYGEAVIRGAAGDQQVSAGLFEMSVEGGGMLQTYCVDIHTPTQTDAEYHETDWSGTSLGANEDAGRIHWILRNSYPQVNDLAALADRAGIRGELTEQDAAAGTQVAIWRYS
;
A
#
# COMPACT_ATOMS: atom_id res chain seq x y z
N MET A 1 34.97 40.93 -21.34
CA MET A 1 33.87 41.79 -21.81
C MET A 1 33.20 41.09 -22.99
N ARG A 2 31.93 40.63 -22.84
CA ARG A 2 30.99 40.12 -23.88
C ARG A 2 31.47 38.88 -24.69
N ARG A 3 30.69 37.82 -24.93
CA ARG A 3 29.25 37.72 -25.24
C ARG A 3 28.68 36.35 -24.78
N LEU A 4 27.43 36.38 -24.31
CA LEU A 4 26.56 35.22 -24.14
C LEU A 4 26.20 34.63 -25.52
N ALA A 5 26.14 33.31 -25.62
CA ALA A 5 25.53 32.61 -26.75
C ALA A 5 24.62 31.49 -26.23
N ALA A 6 23.33 31.66 -26.46
CA ALA A 6 22.28 30.67 -26.28
C ALA A 6 22.28 29.68 -27.46
N GLY A 7 21.84 28.43 -27.25
CA GLY A 7 21.76 27.43 -28.31
C GLY A 7 20.95 26.19 -27.94
N THR A 8 19.63 26.27 -28.21
CA THR A 8 18.66 25.24 -28.64
C THR A 8 18.61 23.86 -27.97
N LEU A 9 17.48 23.59 -27.28
CA LEU A 9 16.91 22.25 -27.09
C LEU A 9 16.59 21.62 -28.44
N VAL A 10 16.97 20.35 -28.63
CA VAL A 10 16.41 19.49 -29.67
C VAL A 10 15.55 18.44 -28.99
N SER A 11 14.23 18.58 -29.16
CA SER A 11 13.25 17.52 -28.97
C SER A 11 13.20 16.67 -30.24
N GLY A 12 13.19 15.35 -30.09
CA GLY A 12 13.01 14.42 -31.20
C GLY A 12 12.45 13.08 -30.72
N PHE A 13 11.12 13.00 -30.61
CA PHE A 13 10.40 11.73 -30.47
C PHE A 13 9.74 11.45 -31.82
N ILE A 14 10.09 10.35 -32.47
CA ILE A 14 9.48 9.92 -33.73
C ILE A 14 8.22 9.12 -33.38
N ALA A 15 7.04 9.66 -33.65
CA ALA A 15 5.78 8.91 -33.63
C ALA A 15 5.47 8.45 -35.06
N ALA A 16 5.53 7.14 -35.30
CA ALA A 16 4.95 6.50 -36.48
C ALA A 16 3.56 5.96 -36.09
N GLY A 17 2.51 6.46 -36.74
CA GLY A 17 1.12 6.13 -36.44
C GLY A 17 0.61 4.87 -37.13
N VAL A 18 -0.47 4.33 -36.59
CA VAL A 18 -1.52 3.63 -37.34
C VAL A 18 -2.87 4.08 -36.76
N LEU A 19 -3.67 4.74 -37.59
CA LEU A 19 -5.09 5.02 -37.35
C LEU A 19 -5.90 3.78 -37.70
N ALA A 20 -6.56 3.17 -36.72
CA ALA A 20 -7.63 2.20 -36.96
C ALA A 20 -8.63 2.21 -35.79
N GLY A 21 -9.87 2.60 -36.05
CA GLY A 21 -11.04 2.33 -35.22
C GLY A 21 -11.35 3.34 -34.11
N ALA A 22 -12.00 4.46 -34.45
CA ALA A 22 -12.72 5.26 -33.47
C ALA A 22 -14.01 4.51 -33.06
N GLY A 23 -13.91 3.66 -32.04
CA GLY A 23 -15.07 3.25 -31.25
C GLY A 23 -15.44 4.41 -30.34
N THR A 24 -16.65 4.92 -30.46
CA THR A 24 -17.20 5.92 -29.53
C THR A 24 -17.35 5.24 -28.16
N ALA A 25 -16.39 5.46 -27.26
CA ALA A 25 -16.61 5.23 -25.84
C ALA A 25 -17.56 6.32 -25.35
N VAL A 26 -18.83 5.98 -25.22
CA VAL A 26 -19.79 6.76 -24.45
C VAL A 26 -19.44 6.57 -22.97
N ALA A 27 -18.73 7.53 -22.40
CA ALA A 27 -18.79 7.79 -20.96
C ALA A 27 -20.03 8.66 -20.78
N ASP A 28 -21.13 8.07 -20.32
CA ASP A 28 -22.32 8.82 -19.93
C ASP A 28 -22.30 9.03 -18.42
N ASP A 29 -22.46 10.30 -18.08
CA ASP A 29 -22.38 10.94 -16.78
C ASP A 29 -23.56 10.53 -15.89
N GLY A 30 -23.29 10.22 -14.62
CA GLY A 30 -24.37 10.22 -13.64
C GLY A 30 -24.18 9.35 -12.43
N THR A 31 -23.30 9.77 -11.52
CA THR A 31 -23.59 9.87 -10.07
C THR A 31 -22.40 10.54 -9.39
N THR A 32 -22.72 11.55 -8.57
CA THR A 32 -21.88 12.18 -7.55
C THR A 32 -20.55 11.46 -7.27
N HIS A 33 -19.43 12.01 -7.75
CA HIS A 33 -18.15 11.82 -7.08
C HIS A 33 -18.27 12.48 -5.71
N GLY A 34 -18.79 11.74 -4.73
CA GLY A 34 -18.45 11.98 -3.35
C GLY A 34 -16.94 11.82 -3.22
N GLU A 35 -16.34 12.57 -2.31
CA GLU A 35 -14.90 12.61 -2.04
C GLU A 35 -14.34 11.29 -1.44
N GLY A 36 -14.86 10.14 -1.84
CA GLY A 36 -14.46 8.80 -1.37
C GLY A 36 -13.92 7.97 -2.53
N GLY A 37 -12.76 7.36 -2.33
CA GLY A 37 -12.18 6.40 -3.28
C GLY A 37 -12.93 5.07 -3.26
N ALA A 38 -12.28 3.98 -3.67
CA ALA A 38 -12.91 2.66 -3.72
C ALA A 38 -13.55 2.26 -2.38
N ALA A 39 -14.75 1.68 -2.44
CA ALA A 39 -15.38 1.01 -1.30
C ALA A 39 -15.00 -0.47 -1.33
N ALA A 40 -14.63 -1.04 -0.18
CA ALA A 40 -14.26 -2.45 -0.07
C ALA A 40 -14.68 -3.05 1.27
N THR A 41 -15.14 -4.30 1.25
CA THR A 41 -15.52 -5.06 2.44
C THR A 41 -14.35 -5.93 2.88
N VAL A 42 -13.95 -5.84 4.16
CA VAL A 42 -12.84 -6.66 4.67
C VAL A 42 -13.30 -8.09 4.94
N GLU A 43 -12.56 -9.05 4.40
CA GLU A 43 -12.79 -10.48 4.62
C GLU A 43 -12.06 -11.00 5.87
N GLY A 44 -10.96 -10.32 6.24
CA GLY A 44 -10.15 -10.61 7.41
C GLY A 44 -8.67 -10.86 7.07
N LEU A 45 -7.91 -11.33 8.06
CA LEU A 45 -6.50 -11.68 7.90
C LEU A 45 -6.35 -12.96 7.07
N LYS A 46 -5.58 -12.89 5.98
CA LYS A 46 -5.32 -14.03 5.09
C LYS A 46 -3.96 -14.67 5.32
N THR A 47 -2.91 -13.86 5.26
CA THR A 47 -1.52 -14.28 5.45
C THR A 47 -0.99 -13.57 6.67
N TYR A 48 -0.85 -14.30 7.77
CA TYR A 48 -0.50 -13.72 9.06
C TYR A 48 0.33 -14.68 9.89
N GLY A 49 1.06 -14.09 10.84
CA GLY A 49 1.78 -14.78 11.90
C GLY A 49 1.47 -14.13 13.25
N GLU A 50 2.11 -14.63 14.31
CA GLU A 50 1.98 -14.06 15.64
C GLU A 50 3.00 -12.93 15.87
N ALA A 51 2.57 -11.87 16.56
CA ALA A 51 3.41 -10.81 17.05
C ALA A 51 3.16 -10.58 18.55
N VAL A 52 4.19 -10.08 19.24
CA VAL A 52 4.09 -9.73 20.67
C VAL A 52 4.24 -8.23 20.83
N ILE A 53 3.21 -7.59 21.37
CA ILE A 53 3.24 -6.20 21.81
C ILE A 53 3.73 -6.20 23.25
N ARG A 54 4.81 -5.48 23.54
CA ARG A 54 5.33 -5.32 24.91
C ARG A 54 4.91 -3.97 25.45
N GLY A 55 4.13 -3.95 26.52
CA GLY A 55 3.62 -2.73 27.14
C GLY A 55 3.75 -2.74 28.66
N ALA A 56 3.40 -1.61 29.29
CA ALA A 56 3.43 -1.48 30.75
C ALA A 56 2.45 -2.45 31.47
N ALA A 57 1.39 -2.88 30.78
CA ALA A 57 0.42 -3.86 31.28
C ALA A 57 0.86 -5.32 31.08
N GLY A 58 2.02 -5.56 30.44
CA GLY A 58 2.53 -6.88 30.10
C GLY A 58 2.65 -7.11 28.59
N ASP A 59 2.95 -8.36 28.25
CA ASP A 59 3.08 -8.82 26.87
C ASP A 59 1.72 -9.30 26.35
N GLN A 60 1.34 -8.85 25.16
CA GLN A 60 0.12 -9.26 24.47
C GLN A 60 0.47 -9.91 23.13
N GLN A 61 -0.03 -11.13 22.91
CA GLN A 61 0.03 -11.79 21.61
C GLN A 61 -1.12 -11.31 20.72
N VAL A 62 -0.79 -10.99 19.47
CA VAL A 62 -1.74 -10.55 18.44
C VAL A 62 -1.40 -11.20 17.10
N SER A 63 -2.40 -11.39 16.25
CA SER A 63 -2.17 -11.74 14.84
C SER A 63 -1.74 -10.53 14.05
N ALA A 64 -0.71 -10.67 13.23
CA ALA A 64 -0.14 -9.61 12.40
C ALA A 64 0.03 -10.11 10.97
N GLY A 65 -0.47 -9.36 9.98
CA GLY A 65 -0.36 -9.77 8.59
C GLY A 65 -1.23 -9.00 7.62
N LEU A 66 -1.40 -9.57 6.44
CA LEU A 66 -2.20 -9.01 5.35
C LEU A 66 -3.68 -9.32 5.53
N PHE A 67 -4.48 -8.27 5.44
CA PHE A 67 -5.92 -8.37 5.25
C PHE A 67 -6.25 -8.46 3.77
N GLU A 68 -7.31 -9.19 3.46
CA GLU A 68 -7.94 -9.16 2.13
C GLU A 68 -9.26 -8.42 2.20
N MET A 69 -9.54 -7.64 1.16
CA MET A 69 -10.75 -6.86 1.01
C MET A 69 -11.32 -7.05 -0.39
N SER A 70 -12.63 -7.29 -0.48
CA SER A 70 -13.36 -7.36 -1.74
C SER A 70 -13.84 -5.97 -2.15
N VAL A 71 -13.44 -5.49 -3.32
CA VAL A 71 -13.79 -4.15 -3.81
C VAL A 71 -15.18 -4.15 -4.47
N GLU A 72 -15.98 -3.12 -4.19
CA GLU A 72 -17.24 -2.91 -4.90
C GLU A 72 -16.96 -2.69 -6.39
N GLY A 73 -17.61 -3.48 -7.25
CA GLY A 73 -17.30 -3.51 -8.70
C GLY A 73 -16.27 -4.57 -9.10
N GLY A 74 -15.69 -5.29 -8.14
CA GLY A 74 -14.88 -6.48 -8.35
C GLY A 74 -13.38 -6.27 -8.17
N GLY A 75 -12.67 -7.38 -7.95
CA GLY A 75 -11.26 -7.38 -7.60
C GLY A 75 -11.03 -7.48 -6.08
N MET A 76 -9.78 -7.67 -5.69
CA MET A 76 -9.38 -7.74 -4.29
C MET A 76 -8.24 -6.77 -4.00
N LEU A 77 -8.21 -6.28 -2.77
CA LEU A 77 -7.11 -5.50 -2.22
C LEU A 77 -6.46 -6.28 -1.08
N GLN A 78 -5.14 -6.14 -1.00
CA GLN A 78 -4.34 -6.60 0.12
C GLN A 78 -3.89 -5.38 0.92
N THR A 79 -4.22 -5.35 2.20
CA THR A 79 -3.98 -4.18 3.06
C THR A 79 -3.33 -4.56 4.38
N TYR A 80 -2.68 -3.58 5.00
CA TYR A 80 -2.12 -3.67 6.35
C TYR A 80 -2.84 -2.68 7.26
N CYS A 81 -2.92 -3.02 8.54
CA CYS A 81 -3.48 -2.15 9.56
C CYS A 81 -2.46 -1.09 9.98
N VAL A 82 -2.88 0.18 10.09
CA VAL A 82 -2.02 1.28 10.57
C VAL A 82 -2.31 1.67 12.02
N ASP A 83 -3.23 0.99 12.71
CA ASP A 83 -3.53 1.28 14.10
C ASP A 83 -3.81 -0.02 14.87
N ILE A 84 -2.87 -0.41 15.71
CA ILE A 84 -2.96 -1.63 16.51
C ILE A 84 -4.01 -1.54 17.63
N HIS A 85 -4.42 -0.33 18.02
CA HIS A 85 -5.39 -0.09 19.09
C HIS A 85 -6.83 0.03 18.59
N THR A 86 -6.99 0.24 17.28
CA THR A 86 -8.30 0.27 16.60
C THR A 86 -8.40 -0.93 15.67
N PRO A 87 -8.87 -2.10 16.16
CA PRO A 87 -8.86 -3.32 15.37
C PRO A 87 -9.72 -3.20 14.12
N THR A 88 -9.25 -3.81 13.04
CA THR A 88 -10.01 -3.95 11.79
C THR A 88 -11.29 -4.75 12.04
N GLN A 89 -12.41 -4.27 11.54
CA GLN A 89 -13.73 -4.83 11.76
C GLN A 89 -14.13 -5.72 10.59
N THR A 90 -14.15 -7.05 10.79
CA THR A 90 -14.60 -8.00 9.77
C THR A 90 -16.02 -7.69 9.28
N ASP A 91 -16.26 -7.90 7.99
CA ASP A 91 -17.54 -7.66 7.31
C ASP A 91 -17.98 -6.18 7.29
N ALA A 92 -17.11 -5.25 7.72
CA ALA A 92 -17.36 -3.82 7.59
C ALA A 92 -16.92 -3.30 6.20
N GLU A 93 -17.67 -2.33 5.71
CA GLU A 93 -17.33 -1.55 4.52
C GLU A 93 -16.32 -0.45 4.91
N TYR A 94 -15.27 -0.34 4.11
CA TYR A 94 -14.23 0.68 4.24
C TYR A 94 -14.17 1.49 2.96
N HIS A 95 -13.95 2.80 3.12
CA HIS A 95 -13.76 3.71 2.00
C HIS A 95 -12.32 4.18 1.95
N GLU A 96 -11.75 4.15 0.74
CA GLU A 96 -10.47 4.79 0.48
C GLU A 96 -10.58 6.31 0.67
N THR A 97 -9.54 6.88 1.29
CA THR A 97 -9.41 8.32 1.51
C THR A 97 -7.94 8.72 1.44
N ASP A 98 -7.67 9.98 1.16
CA ASP A 98 -6.31 10.51 1.18
C ASP A 98 -5.69 10.36 2.57
N TRP A 99 -4.38 10.13 2.63
CA TRP A 99 -3.67 10.00 3.91
C TRP A 99 -3.81 11.25 4.79
N SER A 100 -3.96 12.43 4.19
CA SER A 100 -4.22 13.68 4.92
C SER A 100 -5.55 13.66 5.71
N GLY A 101 -6.49 12.78 5.33
CA GLY A 101 -7.75 12.56 6.03
C GLY A 101 -7.68 11.51 7.15
N THR A 102 -6.52 10.89 7.40
CA THR A 102 -6.34 9.85 8.41
C THR A 102 -5.31 10.25 9.46
N SER A 103 -5.07 9.39 10.46
CA SER A 103 -3.99 9.56 11.44
C SER A 103 -2.61 9.71 10.79
N LEU A 104 -2.42 9.21 9.57
CA LEU A 104 -1.16 9.31 8.83
C LEU A 104 -0.85 10.74 8.35
N GLY A 105 -1.87 11.59 8.17
CA GLY A 105 -1.70 12.94 7.61
C GLY A 105 -0.84 13.86 8.49
N ALA A 106 -0.88 13.65 9.81
CA ALA A 106 -0.08 14.39 10.79
C ALA A 106 1.12 13.59 11.31
N ASN A 107 1.32 12.34 10.84
CA ASN A 107 2.39 11.48 11.30
C ASN A 107 3.70 11.83 10.57
N GLU A 108 4.71 12.28 11.34
CA GLU A 108 6.03 12.66 10.81
C GLU A 108 6.81 11.48 10.18
N ASP A 109 6.49 10.25 10.57
CA ASP A 109 7.05 9.00 10.05
C ASP A 109 6.21 8.36 8.93
N ALA A 110 5.14 9.01 8.44
CA ALA A 110 4.31 8.49 7.34
C ALA A 110 5.14 8.11 6.10
N GLY A 111 6.22 8.86 5.82
CA GLY A 111 7.16 8.54 4.73
C GLY A 111 7.87 7.18 4.91
N ARG A 112 8.13 6.75 6.15
CA ARG A 112 8.71 5.44 6.46
C ARG A 112 7.69 4.32 6.26
N ILE A 113 6.45 4.54 6.67
CA ILE A 113 5.36 3.59 6.44
C ILE A 113 5.17 3.35 4.94
N HIS A 114 5.14 4.43 4.15
CA HIS A 114 5.07 4.33 2.70
C HIS A 114 6.27 3.59 2.10
N TRP A 115 7.48 3.80 2.63
CA TRP A 115 8.66 3.05 2.22
C TRP A 115 8.52 1.56 2.54
N ILE A 116 8.03 1.19 3.73
CA ILE A 116 7.81 -0.20 4.14
C ILE A 116 6.84 -0.88 3.18
N LEU A 117 5.68 -0.26 2.92
CA LEU A 117 4.67 -0.81 2.00
C LEU A 117 5.24 -1.13 0.61
N ARG A 118 6.19 -0.32 0.12
CA ARG A 118 6.79 -0.50 -1.20
C ARG A 118 7.99 -1.45 -1.26
N ASN A 119 8.64 -1.71 -0.12
CA ASN A 119 9.91 -2.43 -0.07
C ASN A 119 9.83 -3.76 0.71
N SER A 120 8.66 -4.09 1.22
CA SER A 120 8.38 -5.31 1.96
C SER A 120 7.33 -6.17 1.24
N TYR A 121 6.97 -7.29 1.85
CA TYR A 121 5.92 -8.18 1.33
C TYR A 121 4.56 -7.44 1.30
N PRO A 122 3.67 -7.69 0.32
CA PRO A 122 3.86 -8.55 -0.86
C PRO A 122 4.46 -7.83 -2.07
N GLN A 123 4.73 -6.51 -1.98
CA GLN A 123 5.30 -5.74 -3.10
C GLN A 123 6.68 -6.24 -3.51
N VAL A 124 7.48 -6.68 -2.53
CA VAL A 124 8.66 -7.51 -2.74
C VAL A 124 8.31 -8.93 -2.33
N ASN A 125 8.04 -9.80 -3.30
CA ASN A 125 7.65 -11.20 -3.05
C ASN A 125 8.82 -12.20 -3.23
N ASP A 126 10.05 -11.70 -3.30
CA ASP A 126 11.25 -12.54 -3.22
C ASP A 126 11.63 -12.70 -1.74
N LEU A 127 11.10 -13.75 -1.11
CA LEU A 127 11.30 -14.00 0.32
C LEU A 127 12.76 -14.26 0.69
N ALA A 128 13.53 -14.87 -0.21
CA ALA A 128 14.95 -15.11 0.00
C ALA A 128 15.73 -13.79 -0.02
N ALA A 129 15.43 -12.89 -0.97
CA ALA A 129 16.02 -11.56 -1.01
C ALA A 129 15.60 -10.69 0.17
N LEU A 130 14.35 -10.79 0.64
CA LEU A 130 13.90 -10.12 1.86
C LEU A 130 14.65 -10.64 3.09
N ALA A 131 14.78 -11.97 3.22
CA ALA A 131 15.52 -12.59 4.32
C ALA A 131 16.99 -12.12 4.35
N ASP A 132 17.66 -12.11 3.20
CA ASP A 132 19.05 -11.64 3.06
C ASP A 132 19.19 -10.16 3.49
N ARG A 133 18.33 -9.28 2.95
CA ARG A 133 18.33 -7.85 3.30
C ARG A 133 18.05 -7.60 4.77
N ALA A 134 17.18 -8.41 5.38
CA ALA A 134 16.84 -8.33 6.79
C ALA A 134 17.86 -9.02 7.71
N GLY A 135 18.86 -9.71 7.16
CA GLY A 135 19.85 -10.47 7.94
C GLY A 135 19.26 -11.68 8.67
N ILE A 136 18.14 -12.22 8.18
CA ILE A 136 17.45 -13.38 8.74
C ILE A 136 18.24 -14.64 8.37
N ARG A 137 18.52 -15.47 9.38
CA ARG A 137 19.14 -16.79 9.16
C ARG A 137 18.04 -17.83 9.03
N GLY A 138 18.02 -18.52 7.89
CA GLY A 138 17.02 -19.55 7.59
C GLY A 138 15.99 -19.06 6.56
N GLU A 139 14.94 -19.83 6.39
CA GLU A 139 13.87 -19.52 5.45
C GLU A 139 12.92 -18.49 6.06
N LEU A 140 12.47 -17.53 5.25
CA LEU A 140 11.41 -16.59 5.59
C LEU A 140 10.13 -17.09 4.91
N THR A 141 9.09 -17.38 5.70
CA THR A 141 7.79 -17.77 5.14
C THR A 141 6.98 -16.53 4.74
N GLU A 142 5.91 -16.72 3.95
CA GLU A 142 4.97 -15.63 3.64
C GLU A 142 4.32 -15.07 4.91
N GLN A 143 4.00 -15.94 5.87
CA GLN A 143 3.44 -15.55 7.17
C GLN A 143 4.43 -14.69 7.96
N ASP A 144 5.71 -15.08 8.01
CA ASP A 144 6.75 -14.29 8.67
C ASP A 144 6.96 -12.94 7.98
N ALA A 145 6.96 -12.93 6.65
CA ALA A 145 7.14 -11.70 5.87
C ALA A 145 5.95 -10.75 6.04
N ALA A 146 4.72 -11.28 6.04
CA ALA A 146 3.51 -10.50 6.27
C ALA A 146 3.47 -9.95 7.70
N ALA A 147 3.75 -10.78 8.70
CA ALA A 147 3.78 -10.37 10.11
C ALA A 147 4.89 -9.34 10.37
N GLY A 148 6.10 -9.57 9.85
CA GLY A 148 7.22 -8.65 9.95
C GLY A 148 6.93 -7.29 9.32
N THR A 149 6.23 -7.29 8.18
CA THR A 149 5.78 -6.05 7.52
C THR A 149 4.75 -5.30 8.38
N GLN A 150 3.74 -6.00 8.90
CA GLN A 150 2.72 -5.41 9.76
C GLN A 150 3.32 -4.82 11.05
N VAL A 151 4.26 -5.53 11.69
CA VAL A 151 4.97 -5.04 12.89
C VAL A 151 5.85 -3.83 12.57
N ALA A 152 6.50 -3.82 11.40
CA ALA A 152 7.27 -2.66 10.96
C ALA A 152 6.39 -1.43 10.74
N ILE A 153 5.17 -1.60 10.21
CA ILE A 153 4.19 -0.50 10.07
C ILE A 153 3.79 0.02 11.44
N TRP A 154 3.38 -0.86 12.38
CA TRP A 154 3.00 -0.46 13.74
C TRP A 154 4.10 0.25 14.52
N ARG A 155 5.36 0.03 14.17
CA ARG A 155 6.50 0.71 14.80
C ARG A 155 6.53 2.22 14.50
N TYR A 156 5.94 2.64 13.39
CA TYR A 156 6.00 4.02 12.87
C TYR A 156 4.62 4.68 12.74
N SER A 157 3.54 3.95 12.95
CA SER A 157 2.16 4.43 12.82
C SER A 157 1.64 5.15 14.05
#